data_AF-A0A1W9KRH1-F1
#
_entry.id   AF-A0A1W9KRH1-F1
#
_cell.length_a   1.000
_cell.length_b   1.000
_cell.length_c   1.000
_cell.angle_alpha   90.00
_cell.angle_beta   90.00
_cell.angle_gamma   90.00
#
_symmetry.space_group_name_H-M   'P 1'
#
loop_
_entity.id
_entity.type
_entity.pdbx_description
1 polymer ?
#
loop_
_entity_poly.entity_id
_entity_poly.type
_entity_poly.pdbx_seq_one_letter_code
_entity_poly.pdbx_strand_id
1 'polypeptide(L)'
;MAATINTNVSSLTAQRNLGASQGALATSIQRISSGLRINSAKDDAAGLAISERFTGQIRGLNQAVRNANDGISLAQTAEGALKASGDILQRVRELAVQSANASNSASDRQAINKEVSQLVSELDRISQTTEFNGQKLLDGSFGTQQFQVGANANQTIVAATANLRANVYGNNQVVASGAAAAAAVTTATAATGSNGVAAGTIAINGYLGSKSISISSDASAKTIATNINAQSANTGVTATARTDVSLSFTSAGAYSLTLASTNDTLETVSFSITAATGSEGLSSAVAAINDRSSKTGITASLNEGKTAITLSNETGNNILVGDTAVSNAASVVVQKLYVATNGTVSTAGSTQAIAANTEASASIVSGYISLDSEKSFGADVDTSNAFTDAASTLKKVSDLDVTTFAKATDALKTVDAALAYINGERASLGALQSRFETSVNNLQVTSENLSASRSRILDADFASETANLSRAQILQQAGTAMVAQANQLPQGVLALLR
;
A
#
# COMPACT_ATOMS: atom_id res chain seq x y z
N MET A 1 92.43 24.06 -26.31
CA MET A 1 91.91 22.69 -26.08
C MET A 1 93.04 21.72 -26.34
N ALA A 2 93.47 20.94 -25.35
CA ALA A 2 94.45 19.88 -25.57
C ALA A 2 93.81 18.79 -26.45
N ALA A 3 94.42 18.48 -27.60
CA ALA A 3 93.93 17.46 -28.50
C ALA A 3 94.35 16.07 -27.99
N THR A 4 93.47 15.41 -27.24
CA THR A 4 93.66 14.02 -26.79
C THR A 4 93.15 13.06 -27.87
N ILE A 5 94.03 12.21 -28.42
CA ILE A 5 93.73 11.35 -29.60
C ILE A 5 92.96 10.07 -29.21
N ASN A 6 93.26 9.47 -28.06
CA ASN A 6 92.68 8.19 -27.66
C ASN A 6 91.26 8.29 -27.06
N THR A 7 90.83 9.48 -26.64
CA THR A 7 89.50 9.69 -26.06
C THR A 7 88.82 10.85 -26.76
N ASN A 8 87.86 10.51 -27.64
CA ASN A 8 87.10 11.48 -28.41
C ASN A 8 85.82 11.89 -27.66
N VAL A 9 85.93 12.97 -26.88
CA VAL A 9 84.84 13.49 -26.06
C VAL A 9 83.67 14.01 -26.91
N SER A 10 83.92 14.51 -28.13
CA SER A 10 82.85 15.00 -29.01
C SER A 10 82.03 13.84 -29.59
N SER A 11 82.66 12.73 -29.95
CA SER A 11 81.96 11.50 -30.37
C SER A 11 81.16 10.86 -29.22
N LEU A 12 81.74 10.77 -28.02
CA LEU A 12 81.04 10.29 -26.82
C LEU A 12 79.80 11.13 -26.47
N THR A 13 79.90 12.45 -26.61
CA THR A 13 78.78 13.37 -26.38
C THR A 13 77.71 13.22 -27.46
N ALA A 14 78.12 13.11 -28.74
CA ALA A 14 77.20 12.88 -29.86
C ALA A 14 76.48 11.53 -29.77
N GLN A 15 77.16 10.45 -29.37
CA GLN A 15 76.56 9.14 -29.13
C GLN A 15 75.58 9.14 -27.95
N ARG A 16 75.90 9.85 -26.86
CA ARG A 16 74.99 10.01 -25.71
C ARG A 16 73.71 10.73 -26.10
N ASN A 17 73.83 11.82 -26.87
CA ASN A 17 72.69 12.58 -27.38
C ASN A 17 71.87 11.76 -28.39
N LEU A 18 72.52 11.00 -29.28
CA LEU A 18 71.85 10.10 -30.22
C LEU A 18 71.08 8.99 -29.48
N GLY A 19 71.65 8.41 -28.43
CA GLY A 19 70.97 7.42 -27.58
C GLY A 19 69.74 8.01 -26.88
N ALA A 20 69.83 9.25 -26.41
CA ALA A 20 68.69 9.97 -25.83
C ALA A 20 67.58 10.22 -26.88
N SER A 21 67.93 10.61 -28.11
CA SER A 21 66.96 10.79 -29.21
C SER A 21 66.31 9.48 -29.65
N GLN A 22 67.04 8.37 -29.67
CA GLN A 22 66.48 7.05 -29.95
C GLN A 22 65.47 6.60 -28.87
N GLY A 23 65.76 6.86 -27.59
CA GLY A 23 64.82 6.58 -26.50
C GLY A 23 63.54 7.43 -26.58
N ALA A 24 63.67 8.71 -26.92
CA ALA A 24 62.53 9.60 -27.14
C ALA A 24 61.67 9.14 -28.33
N LEU A 25 62.29 8.75 -29.44
CA LEU A 25 61.59 8.21 -30.61
C LEU A 25 60.81 6.93 -30.27
N ALA A 26 61.43 5.99 -29.56
CA ALA A 26 60.77 4.75 -29.13
C ALA A 26 59.56 5.03 -28.24
N THR A 27 59.66 6.01 -27.33
CA THR A 27 58.56 6.43 -26.46
C THR A 27 57.41 7.03 -27.27
N SER A 28 57.70 7.90 -28.24
CA SER A 28 56.66 8.49 -29.11
C SER A 28 55.97 7.46 -29.98
N ILE A 29 56.71 6.48 -30.53
CA ILE A 29 56.11 5.36 -31.27
C ILE A 29 55.18 4.55 -30.36
N GLN A 30 55.60 4.25 -29.13
CA GLN A 30 54.79 3.50 -28.17
C GLN A 30 53.50 4.25 -27.79
N ARG A 31 53.57 5.57 -27.60
CA ARG A 31 52.40 6.41 -27.27
C ARG A 31 51.44 6.56 -28.45
N ILE A 32 51.94 6.75 -29.67
CA ILE A 32 51.11 6.80 -30.89
C ILE A 32 50.45 5.43 -31.15
N SER A 33 51.18 4.34 -30.94
CA SER A 33 50.67 2.99 -31.15
C SER A 33 49.61 2.57 -30.14
N SER A 34 49.78 2.95 -28.87
CA SER A 34 48.83 2.62 -27.80
C SER A 34 47.66 3.62 -27.71
N GLY A 35 47.84 4.84 -28.25
CA GLY A 35 46.92 5.96 -28.03
C GLY A 35 46.98 6.51 -26.60
N LEU A 36 47.90 6.02 -25.76
CA LEU A 36 48.03 6.37 -24.35
C LEU A 36 49.31 7.14 -24.10
N ARG A 37 49.22 8.22 -23.34
CA ARG A 37 50.37 8.97 -22.83
C ARG A 37 51.11 8.18 -21.75
N ILE A 38 50.37 7.44 -20.93
CA ILE A 38 50.88 6.63 -19.82
C ILE A 38 50.66 5.16 -20.18
N ASN A 39 51.72 4.43 -20.53
CA ASN A 39 51.62 3.01 -20.89
C ASN A 39 52.24 2.10 -19.81
N SER A 40 53.10 2.66 -18.96
CA SER A 40 53.73 1.94 -17.84
C SER A 40 53.90 2.84 -16.61
N ALA A 41 54.11 2.24 -15.43
CA ALA A 41 54.35 2.98 -14.19
C ALA A 41 55.61 3.88 -14.23
N LYS A 42 56.53 3.62 -15.17
CA LYS A 42 57.71 4.47 -15.41
C LYS A 42 57.34 5.84 -16.00
N ASP A 43 56.26 5.90 -16.79
CA ASP A 43 55.88 7.12 -17.50
C ASP A 43 55.25 8.14 -16.55
N ASP A 44 54.36 7.69 -15.66
CA ASP A 44 53.78 8.46 -14.55
C ASP A 44 53.10 7.52 -13.54
N ALA A 45 53.75 7.25 -12.42
CA ALA A 45 53.23 6.34 -11.39
C ALA A 45 51.94 6.87 -10.72
N ALA A 46 51.85 8.18 -10.49
CA ALA A 46 50.69 8.78 -9.84
C ALA A 46 49.50 8.88 -10.80
N GLY A 47 49.75 9.28 -12.06
CA GLY A 47 48.76 9.30 -13.12
C GLY A 47 48.17 7.92 -13.42
N LEU A 48 49.02 6.88 -13.46
CA LEU A 48 48.57 5.50 -13.61
C LEU A 48 47.66 5.08 -12.45
N ALA A 49 48.06 5.29 -11.20
CA ALA A 49 47.26 4.92 -10.03
C ALA A 49 45.88 5.61 -9.98
N ILE A 50 45.82 6.90 -10.34
CA ILE A 50 44.54 7.63 -10.43
C ILE A 50 43.66 7.06 -11.56
N SER A 51 44.26 6.78 -12.72
CA SER A 51 43.55 6.23 -13.88
C SER A 51 43.01 4.81 -13.64
N GLU A 52 43.73 3.99 -12.87
CA GLU A 52 43.29 2.66 -12.43
C GLU A 52 42.11 2.78 -11.45
N ARG A 53 42.17 3.72 -10.51
CA ARG A 53 41.04 4.01 -9.61
C ARG A 53 39.81 4.48 -10.38
N PHE A 54 39.96 5.39 -11.34
CA PHE A 54 38.86 5.81 -12.21
C PHE A 54 38.33 4.65 -13.05
N THR A 55 39.21 3.76 -13.55
CA THR A 55 38.77 2.57 -14.29
C THR A 55 37.96 1.63 -13.40
N GLY A 56 38.37 1.40 -12.16
CA GLY A 56 37.60 0.63 -11.17
C GLY A 56 36.24 1.27 -10.90
N GLN A 57 36.21 2.59 -10.69
CA GLN A 57 34.95 3.32 -10.46
C GLN A 57 34.03 3.27 -11.68
N ILE A 58 34.52 3.53 -12.89
CA ILE A 58 33.71 3.48 -14.13
C ILE A 58 33.12 2.08 -14.33
N ARG A 59 33.91 1.02 -14.14
CA ARG A 59 33.40 -0.37 -14.22
C ARG A 59 32.35 -0.64 -13.15
N GLY A 60 32.57 -0.16 -11.92
CA GLY A 60 31.60 -0.25 -10.82
C GLY A 60 30.29 0.49 -11.13
N LEU A 61 30.37 1.71 -11.67
CA LEU A 61 29.21 2.51 -12.09
C LEU A 61 28.44 1.83 -13.23
N ASN A 62 29.13 1.28 -14.22
CA ASN A 62 28.48 0.57 -15.33
C ASN A 62 27.77 -0.71 -14.85
N GLN A 63 28.31 -1.42 -13.85
CA GLN A 63 27.61 -2.53 -13.21
C GLN A 63 26.42 -2.04 -12.38
N ALA A 64 26.58 -0.93 -11.65
CA ALA A 64 25.50 -0.31 -10.88
C ALA A 64 24.31 0.11 -11.77
N VAL A 65 24.57 0.63 -12.97
CA VAL A 65 23.52 0.92 -13.97
C VAL A 65 22.77 -0.35 -14.37
N ARG A 66 23.46 -1.47 -14.60
CA ARG A 66 22.80 -2.76 -14.87
C ARG A 66 21.96 -3.23 -13.68
N ASN A 67 22.52 -3.21 -12.47
CA ASN A 67 21.79 -3.60 -11.25
C ASN A 67 20.53 -2.74 -11.04
N ALA A 68 20.59 -1.43 -11.35
CA ALA A 68 19.44 -0.55 -11.27
C ALA A 68 18.38 -0.90 -12.33
N ASN A 69 18.77 -1.24 -13.56
CA ASN A 69 17.85 -1.72 -14.59
C ASN A 69 17.20 -3.07 -14.23
N ASP A 70 17.93 -3.96 -13.55
CA ASP A 70 17.36 -5.19 -12.99
C ASP A 70 16.31 -4.87 -11.92
N GLY A 71 16.57 -3.87 -11.06
CA GLY A 71 15.61 -3.35 -10.10
C GLY A 71 14.35 -2.77 -10.74
N ILE A 72 14.49 -2.03 -11.85
CA ILE A 72 13.36 -1.52 -12.64
C ILE A 72 12.54 -2.70 -13.21
N SER A 73 13.20 -3.69 -13.81
CA SER A 73 12.54 -4.85 -14.42
C SER A 73 11.78 -5.69 -13.38
N LEU A 74 12.36 -5.86 -12.18
CA LEU A 74 11.69 -6.50 -11.05
C LEU A 74 10.45 -5.71 -10.62
N ALA A 75 10.58 -4.40 -10.43
CA ALA A 75 9.46 -3.55 -10.03
C ALA A 75 8.33 -3.53 -11.07
N GLN A 76 8.66 -3.54 -12.37
CA GLN A 76 7.68 -3.65 -13.46
C GLN A 76 6.97 -5.01 -13.47
N THR A 77 7.68 -6.10 -13.18
CA THR A 77 7.10 -7.44 -13.08
C THR A 77 6.09 -7.51 -11.92
N ALA A 78 6.46 -6.96 -10.75
CA ALA A 78 5.57 -6.87 -9.60
C ALA A 78 4.36 -5.96 -9.88
N GLU A 79 4.56 -4.79 -10.49
CA GLU A 79 3.50 -3.84 -10.85
C GLU A 79 2.49 -4.45 -11.84
N GLY A 80 2.96 -5.21 -12.83
CA GLY A 80 2.08 -5.90 -13.78
C GLY A 80 1.17 -6.92 -13.11
N ALA A 81 1.69 -7.68 -12.15
CA ALA A 81 0.91 -8.64 -11.36
C ALA A 81 -0.08 -7.95 -10.40
N LEU A 82 0.31 -6.83 -9.79
CA LEU A 82 -0.56 -6.00 -8.96
C LEU A 82 -1.70 -5.39 -9.78
N LYS A 83 -1.45 -4.96 -11.02
CA LYS A 83 -2.50 -4.49 -11.92
C LYS A 83 -3.53 -5.58 -12.19
N ALA A 84 -3.10 -6.78 -12.56
CA ALA A 84 -4.00 -7.91 -12.78
C ALA A 84 -4.81 -8.25 -11.51
N SER A 85 -4.17 -8.19 -10.33
CA SER A 85 -4.85 -8.38 -9.05
C SER A 85 -5.90 -7.30 -8.76
N GLY A 86 -5.60 -6.04 -9.11
CA GLY A 86 -6.55 -4.93 -9.03
C GLY A 86 -7.77 -5.12 -9.94
N ASP A 87 -7.56 -5.58 -11.18
CA ASP A 87 -8.64 -5.86 -12.14
C ASP A 87 -9.56 -6.99 -11.63
N ILE A 88 -8.98 -8.04 -11.03
CA ILE A 88 -9.75 -9.13 -10.40
C ILE A 88 -10.58 -8.61 -9.22
N LEU A 89 -10.00 -7.78 -8.34
CA LEU A 89 -10.75 -7.20 -7.22
C LEU A 89 -11.89 -6.29 -7.69
N GLN A 90 -11.69 -5.53 -8.77
CA GLN A 90 -12.78 -4.75 -9.38
C GLN A 90 -13.91 -5.66 -9.88
N ARG A 91 -13.58 -6.79 -10.51
CA ARG A 91 -14.59 -7.79 -10.90
C ARG A 91 -15.31 -8.40 -9.69
N VAL A 92 -14.58 -8.73 -8.63
CA VAL A 92 -15.21 -9.22 -7.38
C VAL A 92 -16.14 -8.17 -6.78
N ARG A 93 -15.79 -6.89 -6.86
CA ARG A 93 -16.65 -5.77 -6.45
C ARG A 93 -17.96 -5.73 -7.26
N GLU A 94 -17.88 -5.86 -8.59
CA GLU A 94 -19.07 -5.92 -9.45
C GLU A 94 -20.00 -7.07 -9.05
N LEU A 95 -19.44 -8.25 -8.81
CA LEU A 95 -20.18 -9.44 -8.37
C LEU A 95 -20.82 -9.24 -6.99
N ALA A 96 -20.12 -8.59 -6.05
CA ALA A 96 -20.67 -8.25 -4.75
C ALA A 96 -21.85 -7.26 -4.86
N VAL A 97 -21.74 -6.23 -5.70
CA VAL A 97 -22.86 -5.31 -5.99
C VAL A 97 -24.02 -6.06 -6.65
N GLN A 98 -23.73 -6.94 -7.61
CA GLN A 98 -24.76 -7.77 -8.25
C GLN A 98 -25.47 -8.65 -7.22
N SER A 99 -24.73 -9.35 -6.36
CA SER A 99 -25.28 -10.23 -5.34
C SER A 99 -26.10 -9.48 -4.28
N ALA A 100 -25.75 -8.22 -4.01
CA ALA A 100 -26.50 -7.36 -3.11
C ALA A 100 -27.92 -7.03 -3.62
N ASN A 101 -28.21 -7.18 -4.92
CA ASN A 101 -29.54 -6.90 -5.44
C ASN A 101 -30.58 -7.93 -4.98
N ALA A 102 -31.76 -7.44 -4.56
CA ALA A 102 -32.84 -8.25 -3.98
C ALA A 102 -33.51 -9.20 -5.00
N SER A 103 -33.40 -8.93 -6.30
CA SER A 103 -33.97 -9.80 -7.35
C SER A 103 -33.24 -11.13 -7.52
N ASN A 104 -32.03 -11.28 -6.97
CA ASN A 104 -31.28 -12.53 -7.03
C ASN A 104 -31.77 -13.53 -5.98
N SER A 105 -32.06 -14.75 -6.42
CA SER A 105 -32.39 -15.86 -5.53
C SER A 105 -31.16 -16.32 -4.73
N ALA A 106 -31.38 -17.11 -3.67
CA ALA A 106 -30.28 -17.70 -2.90
C ALA A 106 -29.36 -18.59 -3.77
N SER A 107 -29.93 -19.31 -4.75
CA SER A 107 -29.13 -20.10 -5.71
C SER A 107 -28.29 -19.23 -6.64
N ASP A 108 -28.82 -18.07 -7.09
CA ASP A 108 -28.06 -17.14 -7.95
C ASP A 108 -26.89 -16.54 -7.16
N ARG A 109 -27.13 -16.13 -5.91
CA ARG A 109 -26.06 -15.62 -5.02
C ARG A 109 -25.00 -16.69 -4.74
N GLN A 110 -25.39 -17.96 -4.62
CA GLN A 110 -24.44 -19.04 -4.47
C GLN A 110 -23.60 -19.27 -5.74
N ALA A 111 -24.19 -19.11 -6.94
CA ALA A 111 -23.45 -19.18 -8.20
C ALA A 111 -22.45 -18.02 -8.34
N ILE A 112 -22.87 -16.79 -8.02
CA ILE A 112 -21.99 -15.61 -7.97
C ILE A 112 -20.86 -15.84 -6.96
N ASN A 113 -21.15 -16.41 -5.79
CA ASN A 113 -20.14 -16.71 -4.78
C ASN A 113 -19.09 -17.72 -5.25
N LYS A 114 -19.46 -18.68 -6.11
CA LYS A 114 -18.50 -19.59 -6.74
C LYS A 114 -17.55 -18.84 -7.68
N GLU A 115 -18.06 -17.89 -8.47
CA GLU A 115 -17.21 -17.04 -9.32
C GLU A 115 -16.24 -16.20 -8.46
N VAL A 116 -16.74 -15.57 -7.39
CA VAL A 116 -15.91 -14.84 -6.42
C VAL A 116 -14.81 -15.75 -5.83
N SER A 117 -15.14 -16.98 -5.42
CA SER A 117 -14.17 -17.92 -4.85
C SER A 117 -13.07 -18.31 -5.85
N GLN A 118 -13.40 -18.46 -7.14
CA GLN A 118 -12.42 -18.74 -8.18
C GLN A 118 -11.51 -17.53 -8.43
N LEU A 119 -12.07 -16.32 -8.45
CA LEU A 119 -11.31 -15.08 -8.59
C LEU A 119 -10.35 -14.86 -7.41
N VAL A 120 -10.79 -15.16 -6.18
CA VAL A 120 -9.92 -15.12 -4.98
C VAL A 120 -8.82 -16.18 -5.05
N SER A 121 -9.11 -17.37 -5.57
CA SER A 121 -8.09 -18.41 -5.79
C SER A 121 -7.06 -17.97 -6.84
N GLU A 122 -7.51 -17.25 -7.87
CA GLU A 122 -6.63 -16.69 -8.90
C GLU A 122 -5.75 -15.55 -8.34
N LEU A 123 -6.27 -14.72 -7.43
CA LEU A 123 -5.46 -13.73 -6.69
C LEU A 123 -4.32 -14.39 -5.90
N ASP A 124 -4.62 -15.45 -5.14
CA ASP A 124 -3.61 -16.20 -4.38
C ASP A 124 -2.60 -16.89 -5.32
N ARG A 125 -3.07 -17.39 -6.48
CA ARG A 125 -2.19 -17.94 -7.52
C ARG A 125 -1.24 -16.89 -8.08
N ILE A 126 -1.70 -15.68 -8.41
CA ILE A 126 -0.84 -14.58 -8.89
C ILE A 126 0.22 -14.27 -7.83
N SER A 127 -0.17 -14.08 -6.57
CA SER A 127 0.77 -13.83 -5.46
C SER A 127 1.88 -14.90 -5.35
N GLN A 128 1.53 -16.18 -5.49
CA GLN A 128 2.48 -17.30 -5.35
C GLN A 128 3.30 -17.58 -6.62
N THR A 129 2.79 -17.21 -7.80
CA THR A 129 3.46 -17.53 -9.06
C THR A 129 4.32 -16.40 -9.60
N THR A 130 4.04 -15.14 -9.25
CA THR A 130 4.87 -14.01 -9.67
C THR A 130 6.28 -14.11 -9.09
N GLU A 131 7.24 -14.31 -9.99
CA GLU A 131 8.65 -14.46 -9.65
C GLU A 131 9.53 -13.70 -10.64
N PHE A 132 10.71 -13.31 -10.16
CA PHE A 132 11.76 -12.74 -11.00
C PHE A 132 13.06 -13.47 -10.67
N ASN A 133 13.67 -14.07 -11.70
CA ASN A 133 14.89 -14.86 -11.56
C ASN A 133 14.79 -15.96 -10.47
N GLY A 134 13.63 -16.65 -10.42
CA GLY A 134 13.34 -17.73 -9.46
C GLY A 134 12.99 -17.29 -8.03
N GLN A 135 13.02 -15.99 -7.74
CA GLN A 135 12.60 -15.45 -6.44
C GLN A 135 11.15 -14.97 -6.49
N LYS A 136 10.33 -15.42 -5.54
CA LYS A 136 8.95 -14.95 -5.41
C LYS A 136 8.92 -13.50 -4.96
N LEU A 137 8.06 -12.70 -5.58
CA LEU A 137 8.00 -11.26 -5.32
C LEU A 137 6.86 -10.89 -4.36
N LEU A 138 5.73 -11.59 -4.40
CA LEU A 138 4.46 -11.11 -3.83
C LEU A 138 3.87 -12.00 -2.74
N ASP A 139 4.57 -13.06 -2.33
CA ASP A 139 4.12 -14.01 -1.30
C ASP A 139 4.59 -13.65 0.13
N GLY A 140 5.34 -12.55 0.25
CA GLY A 140 5.97 -12.07 1.49
C GLY A 140 7.36 -12.65 1.78
N SER A 141 7.84 -13.63 1.00
CA SER A 141 9.18 -14.21 1.19
C SER A 141 10.30 -13.27 0.72
N PHE A 142 10.01 -12.39 -0.23
CA PHE A 142 10.97 -11.40 -0.76
C PHE A 142 11.51 -10.46 0.33
N GLY A 143 10.66 -10.06 1.28
CA GLY A 143 11.02 -9.17 2.38
C GLY A 143 11.64 -7.85 1.92
N THR A 144 12.80 -7.50 2.46
CA THR A 144 13.57 -6.32 2.06
C THR A 144 14.84 -6.73 1.35
N GLN A 145 14.99 -6.30 0.10
CA GLN A 145 16.17 -6.58 -0.73
C GLN A 145 16.93 -5.29 -1.01
N GLN A 146 18.23 -5.41 -1.23
CA GLN A 146 19.12 -4.28 -1.48
C GLN A 146 19.75 -4.39 -2.86
N PHE A 147 19.60 -3.34 -3.66
CA PHE A 147 20.22 -3.21 -4.97
C PHE A 147 21.43 -2.29 -4.86
N GLN A 148 22.62 -2.82 -5.13
CA GLN A 148 23.84 -2.03 -5.18
C GLN A 148 23.85 -1.17 -6.45
N VAL A 149 23.61 0.13 -6.29
CA VAL A 149 23.48 1.12 -7.36
C VAL A 149 24.59 2.16 -7.33
N GLY A 150 25.75 1.83 -6.76
CA GLY A 150 26.92 2.69 -6.79
C GLY A 150 28.23 1.91 -6.83
N ALA A 151 29.33 2.62 -7.08
CA ALA A 151 30.65 2.01 -7.19
C ALA A 151 31.30 1.69 -5.83
N ASN A 152 30.84 2.29 -4.74
CA ASN A 152 31.36 2.08 -3.39
C ASN A 152 30.40 1.24 -2.54
N ALA A 153 30.93 0.54 -1.53
CA ALA A 153 30.13 -0.26 -0.61
C ALA A 153 28.99 0.55 0.03
N ASN A 154 27.83 -0.10 0.22
CA ASN A 154 26.62 0.44 0.86
C ASN A 154 25.91 1.59 0.11
N GLN A 155 26.22 1.79 -1.17
CA GLN A 155 25.43 2.66 -2.05
C GLN A 155 24.26 1.87 -2.65
N THR A 156 23.24 1.63 -1.83
CA THR A 156 22.12 0.75 -2.17
C THR A 156 20.78 1.48 -2.26
N ILE A 157 19.87 0.93 -3.07
CA ILE A 157 18.43 1.21 -3.01
C ILE A 157 17.76 -0.01 -2.40
N VAL A 158 16.98 0.21 -1.36
CA VAL A 158 16.15 -0.85 -0.76
C VAL A 158 14.88 -0.99 -1.57
N ALA A 159 14.60 -2.20 -2.04
CA ALA A 159 13.34 -2.60 -2.60
C ALA A 159 12.62 -3.49 -1.59
N ALA A 160 11.40 -3.12 -1.23
CA ALA A 160 10.51 -3.96 -0.46
C ALA A 160 9.29 -4.23 -1.32
N THR A 161 8.82 -5.47 -1.30
CA THR A 161 7.52 -5.84 -1.86
C THR A 161 6.64 -6.29 -0.71
N ALA A 162 5.37 -5.90 -0.77
CA ALA A 162 4.41 -6.36 0.21
C ALA A 162 3.99 -7.81 0.00
N ASN A 163 3.42 -8.37 1.05
CA ASN A 163 2.74 -9.65 0.99
C ASN A 163 1.34 -9.45 0.39
N LEU A 164 1.07 -10.08 -0.75
CA LEU A 164 -0.21 -10.09 -1.45
C LEU A 164 -0.93 -11.44 -1.35
N ARG A 165 -0.61 -12.29 -0.38
CA ARG A 165 -1.44 -13.47 -0.14
C ARG A 165 -2.82 -13.02 0.34
N ALA A 166 -3.87 -13.60 -0.23
CA ALA A 166 -5.27 -13.19 0.01
C ALA A 166 -5.70 -13.25 1.50
N ASN A 167 -4.91 -13.90 2.35
CA ASN A 167 -5.13 -14.03 3.78
C ASN A 167 -4.46 -12.94 4.65
N VAL A 168 -3.67 -12.03 4.07
CA VAL A 168 -2.88 -11.01 4.81
C VAL A 168 -3.45 -9.61 4.69
N TYR A 169 -4.25 -9.33 3.66
CA TYR A 169 -4.84 -8.02 3.42
C TYR A 169 -6.37 -8.10 3.30
N GLY A 170 -7.01 -6.96 3.49
CA GLY A 170 -8.46 -6.80 3.50
C GLY A 170 -8.85 -5.65 4.45
N ASN A 171 -10.05 -5.73 5.03
CA ASN A 171 -10.57 -4.66 5.89
C ASN A 171 -10.37 -5.02 7.37
N ASN A 172 -9.73 -4.14 8.13
CA ASN A 172 -9.67 -4.29 9.58
C ASN A 172 -10.97 -3.72 10.15
N GLN A 173 -11.67 -4.52 10.96
CA GLN A 173 -12.99 -4.15 11.46
C GLN A 173 -13.10 -4.33 12.97
N VAL A 174 -13.75 -3.38 13.63
CA VAL A 174 -14.30 -3.50 14.97
C VAL A 174 -15.79 -3.24 14.88
N VAL A 175 -16.60 -4.21 15.28
CA VAL A 175 -18.06 -4.01 15.40
C VAL A 175 -18.39 -3.80 16.86
N ALA A 176 -18.91 -2.63 17.17
CA ALA A 176 -19.45 -2.28 18.46
C ALA A 176 -20.96 -2.52 18.45
N SER A 177 -21.39 -3.54 19.20
CA SER A 177 -22.81 -3.86 19.36
C SER A 177 -23.59 -2.74 20.06
N GLY A 178 -22.91 -1.82 20.75
CA GLY A 178 -23.55 -0.74 21.50
C GLY A 178 -24.26 -1.21 22.77
N ALA A 179 -24.90 -0.28 23.48
CA ALA A 179 -25.70 -0.60 24.65
C ALA A 179 -26.86 -1.57 24.31
N ALA A 180 -27.25 -2.41 25.28
CA ALA A 180 -28.45 -3.24 25.17
C ALA A 180 -29.71 -2.37 25.03
N ALA A 181 -30.80 -2.97 24.53
CA ALA A 181 -32.10 -2.29 24.47
C ALA A 181 -32.51 -1.80 25.87
N ALA A 182 -32.96 -0.54 25.97
CA ALA A 182 -33.40 0.02 27.24
C ALA A 182 -34.64 -0.72 27.78
N ALA A 183 -34.81 -0.74 29.10
CA ALA A 183 -36.03 -1.27 29.71
C ALA A 183 -37.26 -0.52 29.20
N ALA A 184 -38.39 -1.24 29.05
CA ALA A 184 -39.64 -0.60 28.72
C ALA A 184 -40.04 0.33 29.87
N VAL A 185 -40.17 1.63 29.59
CA VAL A 185 -40.54 2.64 30.58
C VAL A 185 -42.02 2.99 30.40
N THR A 186 -42.79 2.92 31.48
CA THR A 186 -44.18 3.39 31.54
C THR A 186 -44.20 4.92 31.38
N THR A 187 -44.97 5.45 30.43
CA THR A 187 -45.11 6.88 30.08
C THR A 187 -44.01 7.52 29.21
N ALA A 188 -43.64 6.88 28.11
CA ALA A 188 -42.86 7.56 27.07
C ALA A 188 -43.71 8.61 26.34
N THR A 189 -43.65 9.86 26.78
CA THR A 189 -44.39 11.00 26.20
C THR A 189 -43.64 11.70 25.05
N ALA A 190 -42.43 11.24 24.71
CA ALA A 190 -41.58 11.80 23.67
C ALA A 190 -40.85 10.72 22.86
N ALA A 191 -40.46 11.06 21.62
CA ALA A 191 -39.62 10.22 20.77
C ALA A 191 -38.17 10.08 21.29
N THR A 192 -37.79 10.91 22.27
CA THR A 192 -36.48 10.93 22.91
C THR A 192 -36.59 10.48 24.37
N GLY A 193 -35.75 9.53 24.75
CA GLY A 193 -35.68 8.95 26.09
C GLY A 193 -34.37 8.18 26.23
N SER A 194 -34.16 7.52 27.37
CA SER A 194 -32.91 6.80 27.58
C SER A 194 -32.80 5.60 26.63
N ASN A 195 -31.73 5.54 25.84
CA ASN A 195 -31.45 4.45 24.91
C ASN A 195 -30.45 3.43 25.48
N GLY A 196 -30.10 3.58 26.76
CA GLY A 196 -29.15 2.74 27.49
C GLY A 196 -27.67 3.09 27.25
N VAL A 197 -27.33 4.04 26.36
CA VAL A 197 -25.95 4.45 26.10
C VAL A 197 -25.43 5.35 27.22
N ALA A 198 -24.39 4.88 27.90
CA ALA A 198 -23.70 5.63 28.94
C ALA A 198 -22.68 6.61 28.34
N ALA A 199 -22.63 7.81 28.92
CA ALA A 199 -21.61 8.80 28.61
C ALA A 199 -20.21 8.27 28.91
N GLY A 200 -19.23 8.68 28.12
CA GLY A 200 -17.84 8.32 28.34
C GLY A 200 -16.95 8.74 27.19
N THR A 201 -15.73 8.22 27.18
CA THR A 201 -14.75 8.48 26.11
C THR A 201 -14.29 7.19 25.48
N ILE A 202 -14.09 7.25 24.16
CA ILE A 202 -13.45 6.20 23.38
C ILE A 202 -12.19 6.78 22.73
N ALA A 203 -11.05 6.13 22.92
CA ALA A 203 -9.83 6.40 22.19
C ALA A 203 -9.75 5.48 20.97
N ILE A 204 -9.72 6.07 19.78
CA ILE A 204 -9.46 5.36 18.53
C ILE A 204 -7.97 5.46 18.24
N ASN A 205 -7.28 4.32 18.33
CA ASN A 205 -5.86 4.17 18.09
C ASN A 205 -5.66 3.63 16.68
N GLY A 206 -5.64 4.53 15.69
CA GLY A 206 -5.47 4.17 14.28
C GLY A 206 -4.01 4.27 13.83
N TYR A 207 -3.76 3.95 12.55
CA TYR A 207 -2.40 3.90 12.01
C TYR A 207 -1.80 5.28 11.71
N LEU A 208 -2.63 6.33 11.64
CA LEU A 208 -2.17 7.73 11.51
C LEU A 208 -1.93 8.38 12.88
N GLY A 209 -2.56 7.87 13.94
CA GLY A 209 -2.48 8.41 15.28
C GLY A 209 -3.68 8.03 16.16
N SER A 210 -3.65 8.53 17.39
CA SER A 210 -4.68 8.27 18.41
C SER A 210 -5.50 9.51 18.71
N LYS A 211 -6.82 9.36 18.82
CA LYS A 211 -7.71 10.45 19.24
C LYS A 211 -8.81 9.94 20.17
N SER A 212 -9.07 10.68 21.23
CA SER A 212 -10.21 10.47 22.11
C SER A 212 -11.44 11.21 21.61
N ILE A 213 -12.56 10.51 21.50
CA ILE A 213 -13.89 11.01 21.15
C ILE A 213 -14.78 10.90 22.38
N SER A 214 -15.50 11.96 22.71
CA SER A 214 -16.51 11.93 23.76
C SER A 214 -17.85 11.42 23.21
N ILE A 215 -18.48 10.54 23.98
CA ILE A 215 -19.81 10.00 23.76
C ILE A 215 -20.71 10.61 24.84
N SER A 216 -21.76 11.33 24.44
CA SER A 216 -22.76 11.85 25.37
C SER A 216 -23.70 10.73 25.81
N SER A 217 -24.33 10.90 26.99
CA SER A 217 -25.43 10.03 27.42
C SER A 217 -26.50 10.00 26.33
N ASP A 218 -27.03 8.81 26.08
CA ASP A 218 -28.12 8.55 25.15
C ASP A 218 -27.86 8.98 23.69
N ALA A 219 -26.58 9.12 23.31
CA ALA A 219 -26.17 9.40 21.94
C ALA A 219 -26.67 8.31 20.99
N SER A 220 -27.16 8.72 19.80
CA SER A 220 -27.46 7.78 18.73
C SER A 220 -26.18 7.28 18.08
N ALA A 221 -26.23 6.07 17.49
CA ALA A 221 -25.09 5.52 16.76
C ALA A 221 -24.66 6.44 15.61
N LYS A 222 -25.61 7.15 14.98
CA LYS A 222 -25.34 8.19 13.97
C LYS A 222 -24.43 9.31 14.47
N THR A 223 -24.75 9.90 15.63
CA THR A 223 -23.96 11.00 16.21
C THR A 223 -22.56 10.51 16.57
N ILE A 224 -22.46 9.32 17.16
CA ILE A 224 -21.16 8.72 17.52
C ILE A 224 -20.33 8.46 16.25
N ALA A 225 -20.90 7.86 15.21
CA ALA A 225 -20.19 7.60 13.95
C ALA A 225 -19.76 8.91 13.25
N THR A 226 -20.59 9.96 13.31
CA THR A 226 -20.22 11.28 12.78
C THR A 226 -19.04 11.88 13.55
N ASN A 227 -19.04 11.79 14.88
CA ASN A 227 -17.92 12.27 15.70
C ASN A 227 -16.62 11.49 15.42
N ILE A 228 -16.70 10.18 15.16
CA ILE A 228 -15.54 9.37 14.76
C ILE A 228 -15.07 9.74 13.35
N ASN A 229 -15.99 9.84 12.38
CA ASN A 229 -15.66 10.21 11.00
C ASN A 229 -15.04 11.61 10.90
N ALA A 230 -15.40 12.54 11.78
CA ALA A 230 -14.76 13.85 11.87
C ALA A 230 -13.27 13.77 12.27
N GLN A 231 -12.83 12.66 12.88
CA GLN A 231 -11.44 12.39 13.25
C GLN A 231 -10.75 11.39 12.30
N SER A 232 -11.41 10.99 11.20
CA SER A 232 -10.87 10.02 10.23
C SER A 232 -9.54 10.48 9.61
N ALA A 233 -9.36 11.77 9.36
CA ALA A 233 -8.11 12.32 8.84
C ALA A 233 -6.91 12.17 9.81
N ASN A 234 -7.17 12.09 11.12
CA ASN A 234 -6.14 11.96 12.16
C ASN A 234 -5.89 10.50 12.55
N THR A 235 -6.88 9.62 12.39
CA THR A 235 -6.82 8.22 12.86
C THR A 235 -6.70 7.22 11.71
N GLY A 236 -7.29 7.52 10.55
CA GLY A 236 -7.40 6.59 9.41
C GLY A 236 -8.51 5.55 9.58
N VAL A 237 -9.44 5.78 10.52
CA VAL A 237 -10.57 4.88 10.80
C VAL A 237 -11.87 5.56 10.36
N THR A 238 -12.73 4.82 9.66
CA THR A 238 -14.06 5.25 9.24
C THR A 238 -15.13 4.50 10.03
N ALA A 239 -16.28 5.12 10.25
CA ALA A 239 -17.37 4.56 11.03
C ALA A 239 -18.67 4.52 10.21
N THR A 240 -19.33 3.38 10.20
CA THR A 240 -20.70 3.21 9.68
C THR A 240 -21.64 2.91 10.84
N ALA A 241 -22.77 3.60 10.94
CA ALA A 241 -23.81 3.35 11.94
C ALA A 241 -25.05 2.75 11.31
N ARG A 242 -25.69 1.81 12.00
CA ARG A 242 -26.98 1.23 11.62
C ARG A 242 -27.72 0.78 12.88
N THR A 243 -29.04 0.82 12.85
CA THR A 243 -29.87 0.34 13.97
C THR A 243 -30.79 -0.75 13.46
N ASP A 244 -30.63 -1.96 13.98
CA ASP A 244 -31.51 -3.08 13.69
C ASP A 244 -32.15 -3.60 14.99
N VAL A 245 -33.44 -3.89 14.95
CA VAL A 245 -34.24 -4.33 16.09
C VAL A 245 -35.11 -5.50 15.65
N SER A 246 -35.13 -6.58 16.44
CA SER A 246 -36.07 -7.68 16.26
C SER A 246 -37.31 -7.43 17.11
N LEU A 247 -38.45 -7.53 16.44
CA LEU A 247 -39.78 -7.45 17.00
C LEU A 247 -40.46 -8.82 16.83
N SER A 248 -40.74 -9.49 17.95
CA SER A 248 -41.44 -10.77 17.95
C SER A 248 -42.71 -10.71 18.77
N PHE A 249 -43.70 -11.49 18.35
CA PHE A 249 -45.02 -11.55 18.97
C PHE A 249 -45.22 -12.91 19.60
N THR A 250 -45.93 -12.95 20.72
CA THR A 250 -46.15 -14.19 21.48
C THR A 250 -47.48 -14.87 21.13
N SER A 251 -48.44 -14.14 20.55
CA SER A 251 -49.73 -14.68 20.09
C SER A 251 -50.26 -13.91 18.87
N ALA A 252 -51.18 -14.53 18.12
CA ALA A 252 -51.96 -13.85 17.10
C ALA A 252 -52.95 -12.84 17.74
N GLY A 253 -53.35 -11.81 16.98
CA GLY A 253 -54.34 -10.82 17.43
C GLY A 253 -54.05 -9.39 16.94
N ALA A 254 -54.78 -8.41 17.49
CA ALA A 254 -54.62 -6.99 17.18
C ALA A 254 -53.52 -6.34 18.04
N TYR A 255 -52.75 -5.47 17.40
CA TYR A 255 -51.66 -4.73 18.02
C TYR A 255 -51.71 -3.25 17.60
N SER A 256 -51.42 -2.35 18.52
CA SER A 256 -51.31 -0.91 18.29
C SER A 256 -50.01 -0.40 18.90
N LEU A 257 -49.00 -0.18 18.06
CA LEU A 257 -47.66 0.20 18.49
C LEU A 257 -47.37 1.66 18.14
N THR A 258 -46.58 2.32 18.97
CA THR A 258 -45.98 3.62 18.65
C THR A 258 -44.54 3.42 18.20
N LEU A 259 -44.16 4.08 17.11
CA LEU A 259 -42.84 3.99 16.51
C LEU A 259 -42.25 5.39 16.33
N ALA A 260 -40.98 5.53 16.68
CA ALA A 260 -40.20 6.73 16.37
C ALA A 260 -38.74 6.38 16.09
N SER A 261 -38.11 7.12 15.18
CA SER A 261 -36.67 7.04 14.94
C SER A 261 -36.11 8.37 14.46
N THR A 262 -36.38 8.76 13.22
CA THR A 262 -35.90 10.03 12.65
C THR A 262 -36.87 11.19 12.90
N ASN A 263 -38.10 10.86 13.25
CA ASN A 263 -39.18 11.76 13.61
C ASN A 263 -39.18 12.12 15.09
N ASP A 264 -39.48 13.39 15.39
CA ASP A 264 -39.60 13.91 16.77
C ASP A 264 -40.94 13.57 17.44
N THR A 265 -41.94 13.15 16.66
CA THR A 265 -43.30 12.82 17.13
C THR A 265 -43.60 11.33 16.99
N LEU A 266 -44.15 10.69 18.01
CA LEU A 266 -44.56 9.28 17.98
C LEU A 266 -45.62 9.02 16.89
N GLU A 267 -45.42 8.01 16.05
CA GLU A 267 -46.40 7.59 15.03
C GLU A 267 -47.02 6.26 15.45
N THR A 268 -48.35 6.23 15.56
CA THR A 268 -49.09 5.03 15.91
C THR A 268 -49.36 4.17 14.67
N VAL A 269 -49.08 2.88 14.78
CA VAL A 269 -49.29 1.86 13.76
C VAL A 269 -50.17 0.77 14.37
N SER A 270 -51.34 0.56 13.79
CA SER A 270 -52.28 -0.48 14.23
C SER A 270 -52.45 -1.53 13.14
N PHE A 271 -52.39 -2.79 13.52
CA PHE A 271 -52.51 -3.94 12.62
C PHE A 271 -53.04 -5.16 13.37
N SER A 272 -53.37 -6.22 12.63
CA SER A 272 -53.68 -7.53 13.21
C SER A 272 -52.84 -8.60 12.54
N ILE A 273 -52.25 -9.48 13.34
CA ILE A 273 -51.48 -10.64 12.85
C ILE A 273 -52.31 -11.91 13.01
N THR A 274 -52.26 -12.79 12.02
CA THR A 274 -53.01 -14.06 12.02
C THR A 274 -52.22 -15.21 12.64
N ALA A 275 -50.89 -15.06 12.74
CA ALA A 275 -50.00 -15.99 13.44
C ALA A 275 -48.77 -15.23 13.98
N ALA A 276 -48.20 -15.71 15.09
CA ALA A 276 -46.99 -15.15 15.69
C ALA A 276 -45.71 -15.39 14.84
N THR A 277 -45.77 -16.34 13.91
CA THR A 277 -44.66 -16.72 13.02
C THR A 277 -45.18 -16.97 11.61
N GLY A 278 -44.28 -16.92 10.63
CA GLY A 278 -44.57 -17.21 9.23
C GLY A 278 -44.83 -15.96 8.39
N SER A 279 -44.55 -16.07 7.10
CA SER A 279 -44.59 -14.94 6.17
C SER A 279 -45.99 -14.34 6.03
N GLU A 280 -47.02 -15.18 6.04
CA GLU A 280 -48.41 -14.72 5.91
C GLU A 280 -48.90 -14.05 7.19
N GLY A 281 -48.56 -14.62 8.36
CA GLY A 281 -48.99 -14.15 9.67
C GLY A 281 -48.51 -12.75 10.03
N LEU A 282 -47.29 -12.42 9.63
CA LEU A 282 -46.60 -11.17 9.98
C LEU A 282 -46.66 -10.12 8.85
N SER A 283 -47.21 -10.45 7.68
CA SER A 283 -47.23 -9.58 6.49
C SER A 283 -47.97 -8.25 6.72
N SER A 284 -49.11 -8.29 7.42
CA SER A 284 -49.90 -7.11 7.77
C SER A 284 -49.15 -6.15 8.68
N ALA A 285 -48.38 -6.68 9.63
CA ALA A 285 -47.53 -5.89 10.51
C ALA A 285 -46.39 -5.23 9.73
N VAL A 286 -45.72 -5.98 8.85
CA VAL A 286 -44.65 -5.43 7.98
C VAL A 286 -45.19 -4.31 7.08
N ALA A 287 -46.35 -4.53 6.45
CA ALA A 287 -46.99 -3.52 5.60
C ALA A 287 -47.37 -2.26 6.40
N ALA A 288 -48.05 -2.43 7.54
CA ALA A 288 -48.50 -1.29 8.35
C ALA A 288 -47.33 -0.44 8.87
N ILE A 289 -46.20 -1.06 9.22
CA ILE A 289 -44.99 -0.33 9.64
C ILE A 289 -44.35 0.38 8.44
N ASN A 290 -44.24 -0.30 7.29
CA ASN A 290 -43.66 0.29 6.07
C ASN A 290 -44.51 1.45 5.51
N ASP A 291 -45.83 1.46 5.69
CA ASP A 291 -46.71 2.58 5.34
C ASP A 291 -46.40 3.86 6.15
N ARG A 292 -45.64 3.76 7.24
CA ARG A 292 -45.12 4.90 8.02
C ARG A 292 -43.62 5.10 7.87
N SER A 293 -42.95 4.38 6.97
CA SER A 293 -41.50 4.45 6.77
C SER A 293 -41.04 5.85 6.35
N SER A 294 -41.80 6.54 5.48
CA SER A 294 -41.44 7.90 5.01
C SER A 294 -41.39 8.95 6.12
N LYS A 295 -42.08 8.73 7.24
CA LYS A 295 -42.06 9.61 8.41
C LYS A 295 -41.04 9.14 9.45
N THR A 296 -41.05 7.85 9.76
CA THR A 296 -40.23 7.29 10.84
C THR A 296 -38.78 7.06 10.42
N GLY A 297 -38.54 6.81 9.12
CA GLY A 297 -37.26 6.33 8.60
C GLY A 297 -36.98 4.86 8.94
N ILE A 298 -37.98 4.11 9.41
CA ILE A 298 -37.86 2.70 9.78
C ILE A 298 -38.35 1.85 8.61
N THR A 299 -37.56 0.85 8.22
CA THR A 299 -37.98 -0.19 7.28
C THR A 299 -38.18 -1.51 8.02
N ALA A 300 -39.30 -2.16 7.78
CA ALA A 300 -39.63 -3.47 8.35
C ALA A 300 -39.43 -4.56 7.32
N SER A 301 -38.76 -5.64 7.73
CA SER A 301 -38.56 -6.85 6.95
C SER A 301 -38.73 -8.09 7.82
N LEU A 302 -38.94 -9.24 7.21
CA LEU A 302 -39.02 -10.50 7.96
C LEU A 302 -37.62 -11.09 8.16
N ASN A 303 -37.34 -11.65 9.34
CA ASN A 303 -36.08 -12.37 9.55
C ASN A 303 -36.02 -13.65 8.70
N GLU A 304 -34.82 -14.17 8.44
CA GLU A 304 -34.56 -15.37 7.63
C GLU A 304 -35.35 -16.60 8.12
N GLY A 305 -35.46 -16.76 9.45
CA GLY A 305 -36.27 -17.81 10.09
C GLY A 305 -37.78 -17.58 10.08
N LYS A 306 -38.26 -16.42 9.60
CA LYS A 306 -39.68 -16.02 9.57
C LYS A 306 -40.38 -16.01 10.93
N THR A 307 -39.62 -15.89 12.02
CA THR A 307 -40.11 -15.92 13.40
C THR A 307 -40.33 -14.53 14.00
N ALA A 308 -39.74 -13.50 13.40
CA ALA A 308 -39.77 -12.12 13.90
C ALA A 308 -39.65 -11.12 12.73
N ILE A 309 -40.01 -9.88 13.01
CA ILE A 309 -39.84 -8.72 12.12
C ILE A 309 -38.56 -8.00 12.52
N THR A 310 -37.68 -7.72 11.57
CA THR A 310 -36.51 -6.86 11.75
C THR A 310 -36.87 -5.45 11.30
N LEU A 311 -36.81 -4.50 12.24
CA LEU A 311 -36.90 -3.07 12.00
C LEU A 311 -35.49 -2.52 11.81
N SER A 312 -35.24 -1.83 10.70
CA SER A 312 -33.95 -1.26 10.39
C SER A 312 -34.02 0.24 10.13
N ASN A 313 -33.01 0.97 10.60
CA ASN A 313 -32.73 2.35 10.22
C ASN A 313 -31.29 2.44 9.71
N GLU A 314 -31.13 2.74 8.42
CA GLU A 314 -29.83 2.77 7.75
C GLU A 314 -28.95 3.95 8.20
N THR A 315 -29.54 4.99 8.78
CA THR A 315 -28.78 6.17 9.23
C THR A 315 -28.18 6.00 10.62
N GLY A 316 -28.57 4.95 11.36
CA GLY A 316 -28.12 4.69 12.73
C GLY A 316 -28.82 5.56 13.79
N ASN A 317 -30.00 6.09 13.48
CA ASN A 317 -30.86 6.73 14.48
C ASN A 317 -31.43 5.68 15.43
N ASN A 318 -31.75 6.09 16.67
CA ASN A 318 -32.37 5.18 17.64
C ASN A 318 -33.74 4.70 17.11
N ILE A 319 -34.17 3.51 17.48
CA ILE A 319 -35.52 3.02 17.19
C ILE A 319 -36.26 2.88 18.51
N LEU A 320 -37.35 3.62 18.65
CA LEU A 320 -38.30 3.50 19.75
C LEU A 320 -39.46 2.62 19.30
N VAL A 321 -39.76 1.60 20.10
CA VAL A 321 -40.96 0.77 19.97
C VAL A 321 -41.74 0.89 21.26
N GLY A 322 -42.99 1.33 21.19
CA GLY A 322 -43.88 1.41 22.34
C GLY A 322 -45.26 0.84 22.08
N ASP A 323 -46.01 0.62 23.14
CA ASP A 323 -47.45 0.37 23.12
C ASP A 323 -48.22 1.69 23.24
N THR A 324 -49.49 1.65 22.89
CA THR A 324 -50.48 2.70 23.14
C THR A 324 -51.19 2.46 24.48
N ALA A 325 -52.18 3.30 24.81
CA ALA A 325 -53.09 3.04 25.93
C ALA A 325 -54.17 1.99 25.61
N VAL A 326 -54.06 1.30 24.46
CA VAL A 326 -54.95 0.21 24.04
C VAL A 326 -54.23 -1.11 24.29
N SER A 327 -54.85 -2.01 25.05
CA SER A 327 -54.25 -3.32 25.32
C SER A 327 -54.04 -4.11 24.04
N ASN A 328 -52.80 -4.50 23.80
CA ASN A 328 -52.44 -5.45 22.76
C ASN A 328 -52.94 -6.87 23.06
N ALA A 329 -52.99 -7.70 22.01
CA ALA A 329 -53.41 -9.10 22.14
C ALA A 329 -52.45 -9.95 22.99
N ALA A 330 -51.15 -9.64 22.98
CA ALA A 330 -50.15 -10.25 23.86
C ALA A 330 -48.92 -9.35 24.00
N SER A 331 -47.95 -9.76 24.83
CA SER A 331 -46.73 -8.98 25.02
C SER A 331 -45.87 -9.00 23.76
N VAL A 332 -45.31 -7.84 23.43
CA VAL A 332 -44.43 -7.64 22.28
C VAL A 332 -42.99 -7.65 22.76
N VAL A 333 -42.16 -8.51 22.17
CA VAL A 333 -40.77 -8.67 22.58
C VAL A 333 -39.86 -7.92 21.62
N VAL A 334 -39.05 -7.03 22.18
CA VAL A 334 -38.08 -6.19 21.49
C VAL A 334 -36.68 -6.67 21.87
N GLN A 335 -35.83 -6.89 20.87
CA GLN A 335 -34.44 -7.24 21.06
C GLN A 335 -33.53 -6.50 20.08
N LYS A 336 -32.39 -6.03 20.55
CA LYS A 336 -31.40 -5.36 19.70
C LYS A 336 -30.66 -6.37 18.82
N LEU A 337 -30.51 -6.03 17.54
CA LEU A 337 -29.72 -6.78 16.58
C LEU A 337 -28.46 -6.00 16.19
N TYR A 338 -27.41 -6.74 15.87
CA TYR A 338 -26.22 -6.21 15.21
C TYR A 338 -25.70 -7.24 14.21
N VAL A 339 -25.01 -6.77 13.16
CA VAL A 339 -24.29 -7.66 12.25
C VAL A 339 -22.92 -7.88 12.86
N ALA A 340 -22.68 -9.09 13.38
CA ALA A 340 -21.38 -9.46 13.91
C ALA A 340 -20.33 -9.43 12.80
N THR A 341 -19.06 -9.40 13.20
CA THR A 341 -17.92 -9.30 12.29
C THR A 341 -17.88 -10.43 11.25
N ASN A 342 -18.54 -11.55 11.47
CA ASN A 342 -18.67 -12.67 10.52
C ASN A 342 -19.82 -12.51 9.51
N GLY A 343 -20.48 -11.34 9.44
CA GLY A 343 -21.61 -11.07 8.56
C GLY A 343 -22.92 -11.76 8.98
N THR A 344 -22.98 -12.34 10.20
CA THR A 344 -24.21 -12.93 10.74
C THR A 344 -24.95 -11.95 11.62
N VAL A 345 -26.27 -11.98 11.55
CA VAL A 345 -27.14 -11.19 12.45
C VAL A 345 -27.13 -11.85 13.82
N SER A 346 -26.67 -11.12 14.82
CA SER A 346 -26.59 -11.55 16.22
C SER A 346 -27.42 -10.61 17.11
N THR A 347 -27.74 -11.06 18.31
CA THR A 347 -28.54 -10.31 19.28
C THR A 347 -27.65 -9.73 20.38
N ALA A 348 -27.95 -8.50 20.81
CA ALA A 348 -27.22 -7.82 21.88
C ALA A 348 -28.11 -7.62 23.11
N GLY A 349 -27.66 -8.14 24.27
CA GLY A 349 -28.35 -7.99 25.55
C GLY A 349 -29.62 -8.84 25.71
N SER A 350 -30.37 -8.55 26.78
CA SER A 350 -31.61 -9.25 27.11
C SER A 350 -32.79 -8.83 26.22
N THR A 351 -33.78 -9.71 26.11
CA THR A 351 -35.07 -9.42 25.48
C THR A 351 -35.92 -8.52 26.38
N GLN A 352 -36.48 -7.47 25.82
CA GLN A 352 -37.34 -6.53 26.55
C GLN A 352 -38.79 -6.80 26.16
N ALA A 353 -39.66 -7.04 27.14
CA ALA A 353 -41.07 -7.27 26.90
C ALA A 353 -41.88 -5.98 27.15
N ILE A 354 -42.60 -5.55 26.13
CA ILE A 354 -43.65 -4.54 26.26
C ILE A 354 -44.93 -5.31 26.61
N ALA A 355 -45.40 -5.12 27.84
CA ALA A 355 -46.54 -5.86 28.38
C ALA A 355 -47.83 -5.50 27.64
N ALA A 356 -48.72 -6.47 27.45
CA ALA A 356 -50.09 -6.22 26.99
C ALA A 356 -50.91 -5.64 28.14
N ASN A 357 -50.93 -4.32 28.27
CA ASN A 357 -51.71 -3.61 29.27
C ASN A 357 -52.28 -2.32 28.68
N THR A 358 -53.00 -1.55 29.49
CA THR A 358 -53.54 -0.23 29.09
C THR A 358 -52.58 0.92 29.40
N GLU A 359 -51.34 0.62 29.82
CA GLU A 359 -50.33 1.61 30.19
C GLU A 359 -49.30 1.75 29.06
N ALA A 360 -49.34 2.88 28.36
CA ALA A 360 -48.39 3.17 27.30
C ALA A 360 -46.94 3.07 27.81
N SER A 361 -46.20 2.12 27.25
CA SER A 361 -44.82 1.80 27.63
C SER A 361 -43.95 1.76 26.38
N ALA A 362 -42.71 2.24 26.44
CA ALA A 362 -41.81 2.18 25.28
C ALA A 362 -40.38 1.73 25.63
N SER A 363 -39.76 1.04 24.70
CA SER A 363 -38.37 0.60 24.70
C SER A 363 -37.61 1.31 23.59
N ILE A 364 -36.47 1.91 23.91
CA ILE A 364 -35.60 2.58 22.95
C ILE A 364 -34.35 1.72 22.72
N VAL A 365 -34.04 1.49 21.45
CA VAL A 365 -32.88 0.71 21.03
C VAL A 365 -31.90 1.63 20.32
N SER A 366 -30.67 1.68 20.84
CA SER A 366 -29.54 2.33 20.18
C SER A 366 -29.02 1.49 19.02
N GLY A 367 -28.38 2.12 18.03
CA GLY A 367 -27.73 1.41 16.93
C GLY A 367 -26.43 0.71 17.31
N TYR A 368 -25.87 -0.01 16.34
CA TYR A 368 -24.52 -0.55 16.38
C TYR A 368 -23.61 0.23 15.41
N ILE A 369 -22.30 0.15 15.64
CA ILE A 369 -21.30 0.89 14.87
C ILE A 369 -20.26 -0.10 14.36
N SER A 370 -19.96 -0.04 13.07
CA SER A 370 -18.83 -0.72 12.44
C SER A 370 -17.73 0.29 12.19
N LEU A 371 -16.54 0.04 12.75
CA LEU A 371 -15.32 0.76 12.43
C LEU A 371 -14.53 -0.04 11.40
N ASP A 372 -14.07 0.64 10.36
CA ASP A 372 -13.42 0.06 9.19
C ASP A 372 -12.12 0.83 8.89
N SER A 373 -11.04 0.11 8.60
CA SER A 373 -9.73 0.68 8.25
C SER A 373 -8.87 -0.26 7.39
N GLU A 374 -8.00 0.30 6.57
CA GLU A 374 -7.03 -0.46 5.75
C GLU A 374 -5.92 -1.11 6.58
N LYS A 375 -5.66 -0.61 7.80
CA LYS A 375 -4.62 -1.15 8.71
C LYS A 375 -5.20 -1.46 10.09
N SER A 376 -4.45 -2.24 10.87
CA SER A 376 -4.85 -2.60 12.23
C SER A 376 -4.99 -1.35 13.10
N PHE A 377 -6.02 -1.34 13.95
CA PHE A 377 -6.30 -0.27 14.90
C PHE A 377 -6.88 -0.86 16.19
N GLY A 378 -6.98 -0.03 17.23
CA GLY A 378 -7.64 -0.38 18.48
C GLY A 378 -8.73 0.63 18.84
N ALA A 379 -9.77 0.14 19.51
CA ALA A 379 -10.77 0.95 20.19
C ALA A 379 -10.64 0.67 21.70
N ASP A 380 -10.30 1.71 22.46
CA ASP A 380 -10.08 1.67 23.91
C ASP A 380 -11.12 2.55 24.61
N VAL A 381 -11.77 2.03 25.63
CA VAL A 381 -13.01 2.54 26.22
C VAL A 381 -12.80 2.72 27.72
N ASP A 382 -12.90 3.97 28.18
CA ASP A 382 -12.67 4.30 29.59
C ASP A 382 -13.94 4.09 30.44
N THR A 383 -15.12 4.47 29.93
CA THR A 383 -16.37 4.52 30.73
C THR A 383 -17.69 4.32 29.97
N SER A 384 -17.68 4.33 28.63
CA SER A 384 -18.91 4.15 27.84
C SER A 384 -19.26 2.67 27.67
N ASN A 385 -20.55 2.37 27.51
CA ASN A 385 -21.03 1.03 27.12
C ASN A 385 -21.42 0.95 25.62
N ALA A 386 -21.15 2.01 24.85
CA ALA A 386 -21.37 2.02 23.40
C ALA A 386 -20.34 1.15 22.65
N PHE A 387 -19.19 0.90 23.27
CA PHE A 387 -18.11 0.08 22.75
C PHE A 387 -17.62 -0.85 23.86
N THR A 388 -16.87 -1.87 23.45
CA THR A 388 -16.04 -2.69 24.32
C THR A 388 -14.60 -2.55 23.85
N ASP A 389 -13.63 -2.63 24.76
CA ASP A 389 -12.22 -2.67 24.38
C ASP A 389 -11.96 -3.78 23.37
N ALA A 390 -11.45 -3.39 22.21
CA ALA A 390 -11.25 -4.31 21.11
C ALA A 390 -10.09 -3.86 20.22
N ALA A 391 -9.23 -4.82 19.89
CA ALA A 391 -8.36 -4.70 18.74
C ALA A 391 -9.14 -5.05 17.46
N SER A 392 -8.77 -4.41 16.36
CA SER A 392 -9.36 -4.69 15.05
C SER A 392 -9.13 -6.14 14.63
N THR A 393 -10.16 -6.75 14.03
CA THR A 393 -10.05 -8.08 13.41
C THR A 393 -9.97 -7.93 11.90
N LEU A 394 -9.05 -8.65 11.26
CA LEU A 394 -8.89 -8.60 9.80
C LEU A 394 -9.97 -9.44 9.10
N LYS A 395 -10.80 -8.80 8.28
CA LYS A 395 -11.60 -9.42 7.23
C LYS A 395 -10.70 -9.67 6.03
N LYS A 396 -10.32 -10.92 5.82
CA LYS A 396 -9.39 -11.33 4.77
C LYS A 396 -10.10 -11.39 3.42
N VAL A 397 -9.38 -11.08 2.34
CA VAL A 397 -9.86 -11.30 0.97
C VAL A 397 -10.12 -12.78 0.68
N SER A 398 -9.40 -13.70 1.34
CA SER A 398 -9.63 -15.15 1.23
C SER A 398 -11.02 -15.59 1.69
N ASP A 399 -11.64 -14.84 2.60
CA ASP A 399 -12.88 -15.22 3.28
C ASP A 399 -14.09 -14.46 2.72
N LEU A 400 -13.95 -13.88 1.51
CA LEU A 400 -15.03 -13.16 0.84
C LEU A 400 -16.21 -14.09 0.57
N ASP A 401 -17.38 -13.69 1.05
CA ASP A 401 -18.63 -14.39 0.88
C ASP A 401 -19.70 -13.38 0.48
N VAL A 402 -20.45 -13.67 -0.58
CA VAL A 402 -21.52 -12.82 -1.11
C VAL A 402 -22.89 -13.51 -1.09
N THR A 403 -23.05 -14.60 -0.34
CA THR A 403 -24.28 -15.41 -0.31
C THR A 403 -25.50 -14.70 0.26
N THR A 404 -25.30 -13.67 1.10
CA THR A 404 -26.39 -12.87 1.70
C THR A 404 -26.17 -11.39 1.46
N PHE A 405 -27.20 -10.56 1.64
CA PHE A 405 -27.10 -9.12 1.44
C PHE A 405 -26.09 -8.48 2.41
N ALA A 406 -26.13 -8.90 3.68
CA ALA A 406 -25.20 -8.43 4.71
C ALA A 406 -23.76 -8.78 4.33
N LYS A 407 -23.50 -10.05 3.99
CA LYS A 407 -22.17 -10.52 3.59
C LYS A 407 -21.67 -9.85 2.30
N ALA A 408 -22.55 -9.63 1.31
CA ALA A 408 -22.19 -8.90 0.10
C ALA A 408 -21.78 -7.44 0.39
N THR A 409 -22.43 -6.78 1.34
CA THR A 409 -22.08 -5.41 1.75
C THR A 409 -20.75 -5.38 2.51
N ASP A 410 -20.48 -6.36 3.37
CA ASP A 410 -19.18 -6.51 4.05
C ASP A 410 -18.06 -6.87 3.07
N ALA A 411 -18.37 -7.67 2.04
CA ALA A 411 -17.45 -7.99 0.96
C ALA A 411 -17.07 -6.73 0.18
N LEU A 412 -18.00 -5.80 -0.09
CA LEU A 412 -17.68 -4.52 -0.73
C LEU A 412 -16.68 -3.70 0.09
N LYS A 413 -16.88 -3.58 1.40
CA LYS A 413 -15.93 -2.89 2.28
C LYS A 413 -14.55 -3.55 2.27
N THR A 414 -14.53 -4.88 2.30
CA THR A 414 -13.29 -5.67 2.28
C THR A 414 -12.54 -5.51 0.97
N VAL A 415 -13.25 -5.50 -0.16
CA VAL A 415 -12.68 -5.30 -1.49
C VAL A 415 -12.20 -3.86 -1.69
N ASP A 416 -12.94 -2.85 -1.21
CA ASP A 416 -12.52 -1.45 -1.29
C ASP A 416 -11.23 -1.22 -0.48
N ALA A 417 -11.12 -1.78 0.72
CA ALA A 417 -9.88 -1.75 1.51
C ALA A 417 -8.72 -2.51 0.81
N ALA A 418 -9.02 -3.66 0.21
CA ALA A 418 -8.04 -4.43 -0.55
C ALA A 418 -7.53 -3.70 -1.80
N LEU A 419 -8.42 -2.99 -2.52
CA LEU A 419 -8.05 -2.14 -3.65
C LEU A 419 -7.17 -0.97 -3.22
N ALA A 420 -7.49 -0.33 -2.08
CA ALA A 420 -6.66 0.72 -1.51
C ALA A 420 -5.25 0.20 -1.16
N TYR A 421 -5.15 -0.99 -0.55
CA TYR A 421 -3.88 -1.65 -0.26
C TYR A 421 -3.06 -1.91 -1.54
N ILE A 422 -3.66 -2.53 -2.57
CA ILE A 422 -2.98 -2.76 -3.85
C ILE A 422 -2.51 -1.44 -4.48
N ASN A 423 -3.35 -0.41 -4.48
CA ASN A 423 -2.97 0.89 -5.04
C ASN A 423 -1.82 1.55 -4.28
N GLY A 424 -1.77 1.41 -2.95
CA GLY A 424 -0.66 1.88 -2.12
C GLY A 424 0.66 1.17 -2.44
N GLU A 425 0.61 -0.15 -2.68
CA GLU A 425 1.79 -0.93 -3.09
C GLU A 425 2.27 -0.57 -4.50
N ARG A 426 1.33 -0.39 -5.44
CA ARG A 426 1.64 0.08 -6.79
C ARG A 426 2.27 1.47 -6.79
N ALA A 427 1.78 2.38 -5.96
CA ALA A 427 2.37 3.70 -5.78
C ALA A 427 3.81 3.62 -5.23
N SER A 428 4.06 2.71 -4.28
CA SER A 428 5.39 2.48 -3.71
C SER A 428 6.36 1.90 -4.73
N LEU A 429 5.93 0.95 -5.56
CA LEU A 429 6.73 0.42 -6.67
C LEU A 429 6.98 1.46 -7.77
N GLY A 430 6.00 2.31 -8.06
CA GLY A 430 6.16 3.44 -8.98
C GLY A 430 7.22 4.43 -8.49
N ALA A 431 7.17 4.80 -7.22
CA ALA A 431 8.19 5.66 -6.61
C ALA A 431 9.58 5.01 -6.64
N LEU A 432 9.65 3.69 -6.41
CA LEU A 432 10.90 2.92 -6.50
C LEU A 432 11.47 2.93 -7.94
N GLN A 433 10.63 2.76 -8.96
CA GLN A 433 11.01 2.86 -10.37
C GLN A 433 11.60 4.23 -10.69
N SER A 434 10.92 5.33 -10.32
CA SER A 434 11.42 6.69 -10.54
C SER A 434 12.75 6.95 -9.82
N ARG A 435 12.94 6.37 -8.63
CA ARG A 435 14.20 6.45 -7.88
C ARG A 435 15.33 5.70 -8.61
N PHE A 436 15.06 4.52 -9.16
CA PHE A 436 16.04 3.79 -9.98
C PHE A 436 16.38 4.55 -11.26
N GLU A 437 15.40 5.06 -12.00
CA GLU A 437 15.61 5.84 -13.24
C GLU A 437 16.47 7.08 -12.99
N THR A 438 16.14 7.84 -11.94
CA THR A 438 16.93 9.02 -11.55
C THR A 438 18.36 8.63 -11.18
N SER A 439 18.53 7.50 -10.49
CA SER A 439 19.86 6.98 -10.13
C SER A 439 20.64 6.55 -11.37
N VAL A 440 20.01 5.86 -12.32
CA VAL A 440 20.64 5.47 -13.60
C VAL A 440 21.16 6.70 -14.35
N ASN A 441 20.34 7.74 -14.49
CA ASN A 441 20.74 8.97 -15.18
C ASN A 441 21.94 9.63 -14.49
N ASN A 442 21.94 9.71 -13.16
CA ASN A 442 23.05 10.29 -12.40
C ASN A 442 24.35 9.44 -12.51
N LEU A 443 24.22 8.12 -12.47
CA LEU A 443 25.36 7.19 -12.61
C LEU A 443 25.98 7.28 -14.00
N GLN A 444 25.16 7.40 -15.06
CA GLN A 444 25.64 7.57 -16.42
C GLN A 444 26.42 8.88 -16.59
N VAL A 445 25.89 10.00 -16.09
CA VAL A 445 26.58 11.30 -16.09
C VAL A 445 27.89 11.24 -15.31
N THR A 446 27.90 10.55 -14.16
CA THR A 446 29.14 10.37 -13.37
C THR A 446 30.16 9.51 -14.12
N SER A 447 29.72 8.42 -14.76
CA SER A 447 30.56 7.53 -15.55
C SER A 447 31.17 8.27 -16.75
N GLU A 448 30.41 9.12 -17.42
CA GLU A 448 30.87 9.97 -18.53
C GLU A 448 31.93 10.97 -18.06
N ASN A 449 31.66 11.72 -16.98
CA ASN A 449 32.60 12.69 -16.43
C ASN A 449 33.91 12.06 -15.94
N LEU A 450 33.84 10.88 -15.31
CA LEU A 450 35.01 10.11 -14.90
C LEU A 450 35.77 9.57 -16.12
N SER A 451 35.07 9.15 -17.17
CA SER A 451 35.69 8.71 -18.43
C SER A 451 36.43 9.85 -19.12
N ALA A 452 35.84 11.05 -19.20
CA ALA A 452 36.48 12.25 -19.72
C ALA A 452 37.69 12.68 -18.86
N SER A 453 37.59 12.55 -17.52
CA SER A 453 38.70 12.84 -16.61
C SER A 453 39.83 11.83 -16.72
N ARG A 454 39.50 10.54 -16.92
CA ARG A 454 40.50 9.50 -17.20
C ARG A 454 41.19 9.74 -18.55
N SER A 455 40.44 10.09 -19.59
CA SER A 455 40.97 10.40 -20.92
C SER A 455 42.02 11.52 -20.86
N ARG A 456 41.74 12.63 -20.15
CA ARG A 456 42.71 13.72 -19.94
C ARG A 456 44.01 13.31 -19.23
N ILE A 457 43.99 12.22 -18.46
CA ILE A 457 45.17 11.71 -17.73
C ILE A 457 45.91 10.70 -18.58
N LEU A 458 45.19 9.72 -19.15
CA LEU A 458 45.76 8.52 -19.74
C LEU A 458 46.02 8.66 -21.25
N ASP A 459 45.15 9.35 -21.99
CA ASP A 459 45.17 9.35 -23.45
C ASP A 459 46.25 10.31 -23.98
N ALA A 460 46.86 9.94 -25.11
CA ALA A 460 47.85 10.78 -25.79
C ALA A 460 47.17 11.75 -26.76
N ASP A 461 47.62 13.00 -26.77
CA ASP A 461 47.28 13.94 -27.83
C ASP A 461 48.13 13.63 -29.08
N PHE A 462 47.49 13.02 -30.08
CA PHE A 462 48.12 12.65 -31.35
C PHE A 462 48.83 13.81 -32.04
N ALA A 463 48.30 15.04 -31.99
CA ALA A 463 48.93 16.19 -32.64
C ALA A 463 50.27 16.53 -31.97
N SER A 464 50.31 16.50 -30.64
CA SER A 464 51.56 16.74 -29.91
C SER A 464 52.57 15.61 -30.09
N GLU A 465 52.12 14.35 -30.10
CA GLU A 465 53.02 13.19 -30.17
C GLU A 465 53.57 12.98 -31.59
N THR A 466 52.81 13.29 -32.63
CA THR A 466 53.30 13.31 -34.02
C THR A 466 54.35 14.41 -34.25
N ALA A 467 54.17 15.59 -33.65
CA ALA A 467 55.20 16.64 -33.67
C ALA A 467 56.48 16.21 -32.94
N ASN A 468 56.35 15.55 -31.78
CA ASN A 468 57.49 15.00 -31.05
C ASN A 468 58.19 13.86 -31.82
N LEU A 469 57.42 12.98 -32.47
CA LEU A 469 57.94 11.92 -33.34
C LEU A 469 58.76 12.52 -34.49
N SER A 470 58.20 13.50 -35.20
CA SER A 470 58.88 14.18 -36.30
C SER A 470 60.18 14.86 -35.83
N ARG A 471 60.13 15.58 -34.69
CA ARG A 471 61.32 16.17 -34.07
C ARG A 471 62.37 15.10 -33.73
N ALA A 472 61.96 13.98 -33.13
CA ALA A 472 62.86 12.90 -32.74
C ALA A 472 63.49 12.21 -33.96
N GLN A 473 62.75 12.03 -35.05
CA GLN A 473 63.28 11.51 -36.33
C GLN A 473 64.33 12.45 -36.93
N ILE A 474 64.06 13.77 -36.94
CA ILE A 474 65.00 14.78 -37.43
C ILE A 474 66.27 14.81 -36.56
N LEU A 475 66.13 14.76 -35.23
CA LEU A 475 67.26 14.71 -34.29
C LEU A 475 68.08 13.42 -34.41
N GLN A 476 67.44 12.28 -34.70
CA GLN A 476 68.14 11.03 -34.97
C GLN A 476 68.99 11.15 -36.25
N GLN A 477 68.43 11.69 -37.33
CA GLN A 477 69.15 11.91 -38.59
C GLN A 477 70.30 12.92 -38.43
N ALA A 478 70.09 14.01 -37.68
CA ALA A 478 71.13 14.97 -37.38
C ALA A 478 72.22 14.39 -36.45
N GLY A 479 71.81 13.57 -35.46
CA GLY A 479 72.72 12.92 -34.52
C GLY A 479 73.64 11.88 -35.19
N THR A 480 73.12 11.08 -36.14
CA THR A 480 73.94 10.15 -36.92
C THR A 480 74.96 10.88 -37.80
N ALA A 481 74.55 11.99 -38.43
CA ALA A 481 75.45 12.84 -39.20
C ALA A 481 76.54 13.50 -38.31
N MET A 482 76.18 13.97 -37.12
CA MET A 482 77.13 14.56 -36.17
C MET A 482 78.10 13.55 -35.57
N VAL A 483 77.66 12.31 -35.28
CA VAL A 483 78.56 11.21 -34.87
C VAL A 483 79.54 10.88 -36.01
N ALA A 484 79.05 10.82 -37.25
CA ALA A 484 79.91 10.61 -38.41
C ALA A 484 80.97 11.71 -38.55
N GLN A 485 80.60 12.99 -38.40
CA GLN A 485 81.52 14.13 -38.43
C GLN A 485 82.48 14.14 -37.23
N ALA A 486 81.99 13.85 -36.02
CA ALA A 486 82.79 13.79 -34.79
C ALA A 486 83.87 12.69 -34.85
N ASN A 487 83.59 11.59 -35.55
CA ASN A 487 84.54 10.50 -35.78
C ASN A 487 85.63 10.85 -36.82
N GLN A 488 85.44 11.89 -37.64
CA GLN A 488 86.43 12.35 -38.62
C GLN A 488 87.43 13.36 -38.04
N LEU A 489 87.09 14.08 -36.97
CA LEU A 489 87.97 15.07 -36.33
C LEU A 489 89.39 14.56 -35.97
N PRO A 490 89.59 13.33 -35.45
CA PRO A 490 90.91 12.79 -35.19
C PRO A 490 91.79 12.63 -36.44
N GLN A 491 91.20 12.54 -37.64
CA GLN A 491 91.95 12.46 -38.90
C GLN A 491 92.65 13.79 -39.25
N GLY A 492 92.16 14.92 -38.74
CA GLY A 492 92.84 16.22 -38.90
C GLY A 492 94.19 16.29 -38.19
N VAL A 493 94.42 15.47 -37.17
CA VAL A 493 95.70 15.39 -36.45
C VAL A 493 96.75 14.61 -37.27
N LEU A 494 96.33 13.62 -38.06
CA LEU A 494 97.20 12.92 -39.00
C LEU A 494 97.72 13.85 -40.11
N ALA A 495 96.98 14.91 -40.45
CA ALA A 495 97.43 15.93 -41.41
C ALA A 495 98.50 16.88 -40.85
N LEU A 496 98.61 17.03 -39.52
CA LEU A 496 99.68 17.79 -38.86
C LEU A 496 100.98 16.98 -38.66
N LEU A 497 100.90 15.66 -38.77
CA LEU A 497 102.02 14.72 -38.64
C LEU A 497 102.61 14.31 -40.01
N ARG A 498 102.13 14.90 -41.11
CA ARG A 498 102.62 14.66 -42.47
C ARG A 498 103.59 15.72 -42.94
#